data_AF-A0A7X8XGS5-F1
#
_entry.id   AF-A0A7X8XGS5-F1
#
_cell.length_a   1.000
_cell.length_b   1.000
_cell.length_c   1.000
_cell.angle_alpha   90.00
_cell.angle_beta   90.00
_cell.angle_gamma   90.00
#
_symmetry.space_group_name_H-M   'P 1'
#
loop_
_entity.id
_entity.type
_entity.pdbx_description
1 polymer ?
#
loop_
_entity_poly.entity_id
_entity_poly.type
_entity_poly.pdbx_seq_one_letter_code
_entity_poly.pdbx_strand_id
1 'polypeptide(L)'
;RSFGLNGRQAETALRECGVTLNRNSLPADPNGAWYTSGLRIGTPALTTLGMGAQEMKEVASIIALVLQNTKPALITKGTNAGKTSRARAETDDAVREEAKQRVVALLNRFPLYEELDLPFLEQHFCQ
;
A
#
# COMPACT_ATOMS: atom_id res chain seq x y z
N ARG A 1 -3.32 -13.15 -12.45
CA ARG A 1 -3.63 -12.15 -13.48
C ARG A 1 -2.88 -10.87 -13.13
N SER A 2 -2.24 -10.19 -14.10
CA SER A 2 -1.57 -8.92 -13.82
C SER A 2 -2.59 -7.78 -13.73
N PHE A 3 -2.37 -6.83 -12.81
CA PHE A 3 -3.23 -5.65 -12.62
C PHE A 3 -2.93 -4.51 -13.62
N GLY A 4 -2.04 -4.74 -14.60
CA GLY A 4 -1.63 -3.69 -15.55
C GLY A 4 -0.75 -2.61 -14.93
N LEU A 5 -0.19 -2.88 -13.75
CA LEU A 5 0.67 -1.98 -12.99
C LEU A 5 2.09 -2.57 -12.91
N ASN A 6 3.09 -1.70 -12.82
CA ASN A 6 4.44 -2.07 -12.42
C ASN A 6 4.59 -1.99 -10.89
N GLY A 7 5.70 -2.51 -10.35
CA GLY A 7 5.94 -2.60 -8.92
C GLY A 7 5.98 -1.23 -8.23
N ARG A 8 6.58 -0.22 -8.87
CA ARG A 8 6.61 1.16 -8.37
C ARG A 8 5.23 1.78 -8.27
N GLN A 9 4.40 1.63 -9.30
CA GLN A 9 3.02 2.12 -9.31
C GLN A 9 2.19 1.45 -8.21
N ALA A 10 2.29 0.13 -8.11
CA ALA A 10 1.57 -0.67 -7.12
C ALA A 10 2.00 -0.33 -5.68
N GLU A 11 3.30 -0.15 -5.44
CA GLU A 11 3.82 0.28 -4.14
C GLU A 11 3.29 1.65 -3.75
N THR A 12 3.33 2.64 -4.65
CA THR A 12 2.83 3.99 -4.37
C THR A 12 1.34 3.97 -4.03
N ALA A 13 0.52 3.28 -4.83
CA ALA A 13 -0.92 3.19 -4.60
C ALA A 13 -1.27 2.54 -3.26
N LEU A 14 -0.59 1.45 -2.90
CA LEU A 14 -0.80 0.78 -1.61
C LEU A 14 -0.36 1.67 -0.43
N ARG A 15 0.77 2.37 -0.57
CA ARG A 15 1.27 3.30 0.45
C ARG A 15 0.28 4.43 0.73
N GLU A 16 -0.34 4.99 -0.31
CA GLU A 16 -1.38 6.01 -0.18
C GLU A 16 -2.66 5.50 0.52
N CYS A 17 -2.87 4.18 0.53
CA CYS A 17 -3.99 3.52 1.21
C CYS A 17 -3.63 3.00 2.61
N GLY A 18 -2.44 3.33 3.13
CA GLY A 18 -1.97 2.89 4.45
C GLY A 18 -1.30 1.51 4.48
N VAL A 19 -1.06 0.89 3.32
CA VAL A 19 -0.38 -0.41 3.21
C VAL A 19 1.05 -0.21 2.71
N THR A 20 2.03 -0.49 3.56
CA THR A 20 3.44 -0.36 3.18
C THR A 20 4.01 -1.69 2.71
N LEU A 21 4.44 -1.75 1.45
CA LEU A 21 5.16 -2.86 0.85
C LEU A 21 6.42 -2.37 0.13
N ASN A 22 7.25 -3.30 -0.33
CA ASN A 22 8.44 -3.00 -1.12
C ASN A 22 8.31 -3.56 -2.54
N ARG A 23 8.60 -2.73 -3.55
CA ARG A 23 8.74 -3.18 -4.94
C ARG A 23 10.01 -4.02 -5.09
N ASN A 24 9.92 -5.15 -5.78
CA ASN A 24 11.04 -6.07 -5.97
C ASN A 24 11.08 -6.61 -7.41
N SER A 25 12.28 -6.73 -7.96
CA SER A 25 12.48 -7.30 -9.30
C SER A 25 12.15 -8.80 -9.32
N LEU A 26 11.54 -9.25 -10.41
CA LEU A 26 11.35 -10.67 -10.68
C LEU A 26 12.51 -11.22 -11.54
N PRO A 27 12.74 -12.54 -11.58
CA PRO A 27 13.65 -13.13 -12.56
C PRO A 27 13.27 -12.69 -13.98
N ALA A 28 14.25 -12.19 -14.75
CA ALA A 28 14.05 -11.62 -16.10
C ALA A 28 13.01 -10.47 -16.16
N ASP A 29 13.00 -9.58 -15.16
CA ASP A 29 12.04 -8.48 -15.07
C ASP A 29 12.09 -7.52 -16.29
N PRO A 30 11.01 -7.38 -17.08
CA PRO A 30 10.99 -6.48 -18.24
C PRO A 30 11.02 -4.99 -17.84
N ASN A 31 10.69 -4.66 -16.59
CA ASN A 31 10.62 -3.29 -16.11
C ASN A 31 11.93 -2.77 -15.50
N GLY A 32 12.92 -3.65 -15.27
CA GLY A 32 14.21 -3.31 -14.68
C GLY A 32 14.13 -2.90 -13.20
N ALA A 33 15.29 -2.66 -12.58
CA ALA A 33 15.43 -2.47 -11.13
C ALA A 33 14.72 -1.23 -10.56
N TRP A 34 14.51 -0.19 -11.38
CA TRP A 34 13.91 1.07 -10.92
C TRP A 34 12.38 1.01 -10.77
N TYR A 35 11.71 0.21 -11.60
CA TYR A 35 10.25 0.13 -11.65
C TYR A 35 9.73 -1.20 -11.15
N THR A 36 10.44 -2.29 -11.48
CA THR A 36 10.12 -3.69 -11.17
C THR A 36 8.72 -4.13 -11.61
N SER A 37 8.46 -5.43 -11.59
CA SER A 37 7.15 -6.01 -11.88
C SER A 37 6.52 -6.66 -10.64
N GLY A 38 7.30 -6.86 -9.58
CA GLY A 38 6.88 -7.56 -8.36
C GLY A 38 6.75 -6.64 -7.14
N LEU A 39 6.00 -7.16 -6.17
CA LEU A 39 5.92 -6.67 -4.78
C LEU A 39 6.37 -7.80 -3.84
N ARG A 40 7.11 -7.45 -2.79
CA ARG A 40 7.47 -8.38 -1.71
C ARG A 40 6.53 -8.18 -0.53
N ILE A 41 5.88 -9.26 -0.12
CA ILE A 41 4.95 -9.30 1.00
C ILE A 41 5.57 -10.16 2.10
N GLY A 42 5.47 -9.71 3.34
CA GLY A 42 5.92 -10.45 4.52
C GLY A 42 4.91 -10.31 5.66
N THR A 43 4.70 -11.39 6.38
CA THR A 43 3.84 -11.44 7.57
C THR A 43 4.50 -11.10 8.91
N PRO A 44 5.85 -11.11 9.10
CA PRO A 44 6.45 -10.99 10.44
C PRO A 44 5.93 -9.83 11.30
N ALA A 45 5.86 -8.61 10.75
CA ALA A 45 5.39 -7.44 11.50
C ALA A 45 3.95 -7.61 12.01
N LEU A 46 3.08 -8.20 11.20
CA LEU A 46 1.68 -8.41 11.54
C LEU A 46 1.50 -9.59 12.51
N THR A 47 2.26 -10.67 12.34
CA THR A 47 2.20 -11.82 13.25
C THR A 47 2.78 -11.51 14.62
N THR A 48 3.78 -10.63 14.72
CA THR A 48 4.29 -10.13 16.00
C THR A 48 3.23 -9.34 16.77
N LEU A 49 2.35 -8.63 16.07
CA LEU A 49 1.18 -7.96 16.66
C LEU A 49 0.03 -8.92 17.01
N GLY A 50 0.16 -10.23 16.77
CA GLY A 50 -0.87 -11.22 17.08
C GLY A 50 -1.92 -11.45 15.97
N MET A 51 -1.72 -10.90 14.77
CA MET A 51 -2.64 -11.13 13.65
C MET A 51 -2.56 -12.56 13.12
N GLY A 52 -3.72 -13.19 12.90
CA GLY A 52 -3.83 -14.57 12.45
C GLY A 52 -4.29 -14.71 10.99
N ALA A 53 -4.73 -15.92 10.62
CA ALA A 53 -5.12 -16.23 9.25
C ALA A 53 -6.32 -15.41 8.74
N GLN A 54 -7.23 -15.00 9.63
CA GLN A 54 -8.38 -14.19 9.27
C GLN A 54 -7.97 -12.76 8.90
N GLU A 55 -7.09 -12.16 9.71
CA GLU A 55 -6.51 -10.85 9.44
C GLU A 55 -5.67 -10.88 8.15
N MET A 56 -4.92 -11.95 7.88
CA MET A 56 -4.17 -12.08 6.62
C MET A 56 -5.10 -12.10 5.39
N LYS A 57 -6.27 -12.74 5.49
CA LYS A 57 -7.26 -12.71 4.41
C LYS A 57 -7.78 -11.29 4.18
N GLU A 58 -8.01 -10.55 5.26
CA GLU A 58 -8.45 -9.16 5.18
C GLU A 58 -7.37 -8.25 4.56
N VAL A 59 -6.12 -8.37 4.99
CA VAL A 59 -4.98 -7.66 4.40
C VAL A 59 -4.83 -7.98 2.91
N ALA A 60 -4.94 -9.25 2.52
CA ALA A 60 -4.89 -9.66 1.13
C ALA A 60 -6.07 -9.08 0.32
N SER A 61 -7.27 -9.02 0.92
CA SER A 61 -8.46 -8.42 0.33
C SER A 61 -8.28 -6.91 0.10
N ILE A 62 -7.74 -6.18 1.07
CA ILE A 62 -7.43 -4.74 0.95
C ILE A 62 -6.41 -4.52 -0.18
N ILE A 63 -5.33 -5.30 -0.23
CA ILE A 63 -4.32 -5.20 -1.29
C ILE A 63 -4.96 -5.44 -2.66
N ALA A 64 -5.78 -6.49 -2.79
CA ALA A 64 -6.45 -6.82 -4.04
C ALA A 64 -7.44 -5.73 -4.46
N LEU A 65 -8.19 -5.14 -3.52
CA LEU A 65 -9.12 -4.04 -3.78
C LEU A 65 -8.40 -2.82 -4.35
N VAL A 66 -7.32 -2.39 -3.71
CA VAL A 66 -6.53 -1.24 -4.17
C VAL A 66 -5.98 -1.50 -5.56
N LEU A 67 -5.27 -2.62 -5.77
CA LEU A 67 -4.62 -2.89 -7.05
C LEU A 67 -5.60 -3.04 -8.23
N GLN A 68 -6.83 -3.51 -7.98
CA GLN A 68 -7.88 -3.60 -9.02
C GLN A 68 -8.45 -2.24 -9.42
N ASN A 69 -8.40 -1.25 -8.52
CA ASN A 69 -8.95 0.08 -8.71
C ASN A 69 -7.87 1.15 -8.90
N THR A 70 -6.63 0.74 -9.14
CA THR A 70 -5.50 1.61 -9.45
C THR A 70 -5.18 1.54 -10.94
N LYS A 71 -4.90 2.71 -11.55
CA LYS A 71 -4.46 2.83 -12.94
C LYS A 71 -3.19 3.67 -13.04
N PRO A 72 -2.32 3.44 -14.04
CA PRO A 72 -1.21 4.34 -14.32
C PRO A 72 -1.69 5.77 -14.59
N ALA A 73 -1.12 6.75 -13.90
CA ALA A 73 -1.46 8.16 -14.10
C ALA A 73 -0.97 8.64 -15.48
N LEU A 74 -1.66 9.60 -16.09
CA LEU A 74 -1.20 10.18 -17.36
C LEU A 74 -0.15 11.27 -17.11
N ILE A 75 0.86 11.32 -17.98
CA ILE A 75 1.84 12.42 -17.98
C ILE A 75 1.15 13.65 -18.55
N THR A 76 1.08 14.73 -17.77
CA THR A 76 0.36 15.96 -18.14
C THR A 76 1.26 17.04 -18.75
N LYS A 77 2.59 16.91 -18.67
CA LYS A 77 3.55 17.94 -19.12
C LYS A 77 4.74 17.33 -19.86
N GLY A 78 5.24 18.06 -20.86
CA GLY A 78 6.45 17.72 -21.62
C GLY A 78 6.20 16.91 -22.89
N THR A 79 7.28 16.47 -23.53
CA THR A 79 7.27 15.74 -24.82
C THR A 79 6.56 14.38 -24.79
N ASN A 80 6.29 13.84 -23.60
CA ASN A 80 5.57 12.58 -23.39
C ASN A 80 4.15 12.78 -22.83
N ALA A 81 3.59 14.00 -22.93
CA ALA A 81 2.22 14.27 -22.51
C ALA A 81 1.23 13.33 -23.22
N GLY A 82 0.29 12.76 -22.45
CA GLY A 82 -0.69 11.78 -22.94
C GLY A 82 -0.27 10.30 -22.83
N LYS A 83 0.99 10.00 -22.48
CA LYS A 83 1.43 8.62 -22.19
C LYS A 83 1.23 8.27 -20.70
N THR A 84 1.12 6.98 -20.41
CA THR A 84 1.07 6.47 -19.03
C THR A 84 2.41 6.64 -18.32
N SER A 85 2.39 7.22 -17.13
CA SER A 85 3.55 7.38 -16.26
C SER A 85 4.00 6.03 -15.73
N ARG A 86 5.30 5.72 -15.82
CA ARG A 86 5.86 4.51 -15.20
C ARG A 86 6.03 4.64 -13.69
N ALA A 87 5.92 5.84 -13.13
CA ALA A 87 6.20 6.10 -11.71
C ALA A 87 4.95 6.46 -10.90
N ARG A 88 3.96 7.09 -11.53
CA ARG A 88 2.76 7.58 -10.84
C ARG A 88 1.58 6.70 -11.19
N ALA A 89 0.71 6.48 -10.22
CA ALA A 89 -0.56 5.79 -10.37
C ALA A 89 -1.63 6.59 -9.64
N GLU A 90 -2.87 6.40 -10.07
CA GLU A 90 -4.05 6.99 -9.47
C GLU A 90 -4.97 5.86 -9.05
N THR A 91 -5.41 5.92 -7.80
CA THR A 91 -6.42 5.04 -7.21
C THR A 91 -7.69 5.85 -7.01
N ASP A 92 -8.85 5.23 -7.21
CA ASP A 92 -10.14 5.85 -6.89
C ASP A 92 -10.18 6.31 -5.42
N ASP A 93 -10.64 7.53 -5.17
CA ASP A 93 -10.63 8.11 -3.83
C ASP A 93 -11.58 7.40 -2.87
N ALA A 94 -12.72 6.89 -3.34
CA ALA A 94 -13.62 6.11 -2.49
C ALA A 94 -12.94 4.81 -2.04
N VAL A 95 -12.20 4.16 -2.95
CA VAL A 95 -11.44 2.94 -2.64
C VAL A 95 -10.28 3.23 -1.69
N ARG A 96 -9.60 4.35 -1.88
CA ARG A 96 -8.51 4.80 -1.00
C ARG A 96 -9.00 4.98 0.43
N GLU A 97 -10.12 5.66 0.60
CA GLU A 97 -10.70 5.90 1.92
C GLU A 97 -11.26 4.62 2.54
N GLU A 98 -11.91 3.74 1.78
CA GLU A 98 -12.34 2.42 2.26
C GLU A 98 -11.15 1.60 2.75
N ALA A 99 -10.08 1.52 1.96
CA ALA A 99 -8.88 0.77 2.30
C ALA A 99 -8.23 1.31 3.59
N LYS A 100 -8.09 2.64 3.72
CA LYS A 100 -7.56 3.26 4.95
C LYS A 100 -8.42 2.93 6.17
N GLN A 101 -9.74 3.04 6.05
CA GLN A 101 -10.66 2.73 7.15
C GLN A 101 -10.51 1.27 7.61
N ARG A 102 -10.41 0.33 6.67
CA ARG A 102 -10.20 -1.09 6.97
C ARG A 102 -8.83 -1.36 7.59
N VAL A 103 -7.78 -0.70 7.12
CA VAL A 103 -6.44 -0.77 7.72
C VAL A 103 -6.47 -0.24 9.15
N VAL A 104 -7.06 0.93 9.39
CA VAL A 104 -7.19 1.51 10.73
C VAL A 104 -8.00 0.59 11.66
N ALA A 105 -9.08 -0.01 11.17
CA ALA A 105 -9.87 -0.97 11.93
C ALA A 105 -9.06 -2.21 12.36
N LEU A 106 -8.15 -2.70 11.51
CA LEU A 106 -7.22 -3.75 11.89
C LEU A 106 -6.22 -3.26 12.95
N LEU A 107 -5.57 -2.12 12.73
CA LEU A 107 -4.55 -1.61 13.64
C LEU A 107 -5.10 -1.27 15.01
N ASN A 108 -6.34 -0.75 15.11
CA ASN A 108 -7.00 -0.47 16.38
C ASN A 108 -7.27 -1.73 17.22
N ARG A 109 -7.35 -2.91 16.59
CA ARG A 109 -7.52 -4.20 17.28
C ARG A 109 -6.20 -4.78 17.78
N PHE A 110 -5.07 -4.32 17.23
CA PHE A 110 -3.74 -4.84 17.50
C PHE A 110 -2.75 -3.68 17.70
N PRO A 111 -2.91 -2.89 18.78
CA PRO A 111 -2.01 -1.78 19.10
C PRO A 111 -0.58 -2.29 19.31
N LEU A 112 0.41 -1.52 18.84
CA LEU A 112 1.82 -1.90 18.95
C LEU A 112 2.37 -1.78 20.38
N TYR A 113 1.87 -0.81 21.14
CA TYR A 113 2.27 -0.56 22.53
C TYR A 113 1.01 -0.34 23.36
N GLU A 114 0.48 -1.40 23.96
CA GLU A 114 -0.73 -1.36 24.79
C GLU A 114 -0.53 -0.53 26.05
N GLU A 115 0.69 -0.47 26.54
CA GLU A 115 1.09 0.24 27.75
C GLU A 115 1.21 1.76 27.58
N LEU A 116 1.18 2.29 26.34
CA LEU A 116 1.28 3.73 26.10
C LEU A 116 -0.09 4.41 26.25
N ASP A 117 -0.17 5.35 27.19
CA ASP A 117 -1.28 6.30 27.28
C ASP A 117 -1.12 7.36 26.17
N LEU A 118 -1.63 7.04 24.99
CA LEU A 118 -1.58 7.93 23.83
C LEU A 118 -2.23 9.31 24.10
N PRO A 119 -3.42 9.40 24.72
CA PRO A 119 -4.00 10.69 25.12
C PRO A 119 -3.05 11.52 26.00
N PHE A 120 -2.41 10.91 27.00
CA PHE A 120 -1.45 11.61 27.84
C PHE A 120 -0.25 12.13 27.03
N LEU A 121 0.30 11.30 26.14
CA LEU A 121 1.46 11.68 25.34
C LEU A 121 1.16 12.83 24.36
N GLU A 122 0.02 12.75 23.66
CA GLU A 122 -0.41 13.79 22.72
C GLU A 122 -0.61 15.15 23.41
N GLN A 123 -1.22 15.16 24.59
CA GLN A 123 -1.48 16.39 25.35
C GLN A 123 -0.19 17.11 25.79
N HIS A 124 0.86 16.36 26.14
CA HIS A 124 2.05 16.91 26.81
C HIS A 124 3.27 17.06 25.89
N PHE A 125 3.34 16.30 24.79
CA PHE A 125 4.54 16.24 23.94
C PHE A 125 4.30 16.60 22.48
N CYS A 126 3.05 16.75 22.02
CA CYS A 126 2.73 17.06 20.62
C CYS A 126 2.22 18.49 20.37
N GLN A 127 2.52 19.44 21.27
CA GLN A 127 2.25 20.87 21.07
C GLN A 127 3.22 21.52 20.07
#